data_AF-E1IET6-F1
#
_entry.id   AF-E1IET6-F1
#
_cell.length_a   1.000
_cell.length_b   1.000
_cell.length_c   1.000
_cell.angle_alpha   90.00
_cell.angle_beta   90.00
_cell.angle_gamma   90.00
#
_symmetry.space_group_name_H-M   'P 1'
#
loop_
_entity.id
_entity.type
_entity.pdbx_description
1 polymer ?
#
loop_
_entity_poly.entity_id
_entity_poly.type
_entity_poly.pdbx_seq_one_letter_code
_entity_poly.pdbx_strand_id
1 'polypeptide(L)'
;MEQYGERLICVRYRYDERSKQRHKTIELIIESTAWEPPMNPESIVSLHIGTHEREIQNSVRNAGGIWKYKQQVWQLRYDHVLELGLTDRIIDHECNE
;
A
#
# COMPACT_ATOMS: atom_id res chain seq x y z
N MET A 1 -15.25 -7.64 35.19
CA MET A 1 -14.49 -8.12 34.02
C MET A 1 -14.75 -7.17 32.84
N GLU A 2 -14.61 -5.86 33.03
CA GLU A 2 -15.22 -4.87 32.11
C GLU A 2 -14.25 -3.81 31.59
N GLN A 3 -12.97 -3.84 32.00
CA GLN A 3 -12.11 -2.66 31.84
C GLN A 3 -11.79 -2.30 30.37
N TYR A 4 -11.92 -3.25 29.44
CA TYR A 4 -11.53 -3.07 28.04
C TYR A 4 -12.66 -3.28 27.02
N GLY A 5 -13.82 -3.77 27.47
CA GLY A 5 -15.03 -3.94 26.64
C GLY A 5 -14.78 -4.63 25.29
N GLU A 6 -15.48 -4.15 24.25
CA GLU A 6 -15.43 -4.66 22.88
C GLU A 6 -14.13 -4.34 22.12
N ARG A 7 -13.28 -3.46 22.68
CA ARG A 7 -12.00 -3.06 22.07
C ARG A 7 -10.87 -4.06 22.34
N LEU A 8 -11.11 -5.01 23.23
CA LEU A 8 -10.17 -6.07 23.57
C LEU A 8 -10.13 -7.13 22.46
N ILE A 9 -8.99 -7.24 21.79
CA ILE A 9 -8.80 -8.22 20.71
C ILE A 9 -8.30 -9.55 21.26
N CYS A 10 -7.28 -9.52 22.11
CA CYS A 10 -6.63 -10.73 22.57
C CYS A 10 -6.08 -10.56 23.99
N VAL A 11 -6.09 -11.66 24.75
CA VAL A 11 -5.43 -11.76 26.05
C VAL A 11 -4.43 -12.91 25.97
N ARG A 12 -3.17 -12.63 26.27
CA ARG A 12 -2.11 -13.63 26.30
C ARG A 12 -1.53 -13.75 27.70
N TYR A 13 -1.39 -14.99 28.15
CA TYR A 13 -0.71 -15.33 29.39
C TYR A 13 0.65 -15.92 29.06
N ARG A 14 1.71 -15.38 29.69
CA ARG A 14 3.05 -15.93 29.61
C ARG A 14 3.55 -16.20 31.03
N TYR A 15 3.97 -17.43 31.28
CA TYR A 15 4.61 -17.83 32.52
C TYR A 15 6.11 -17.79 32.30
N ASP A 16 6.81 -17.06 33.15
CA ASP A 16 8.26 -17.05 33.22
C ASP A 16 8.68 -17.73 34.52
N GLU A 17 9.14 -18.97 34.41
CA GLU A 17 9.57 -19.78 35.54
C GLU A 17 10.85 -19.25 36.20
N ARG A 18 11.70 -18.55 35.43
CA ARG A 18 12.98 -18.03 35.91
C ARG A 18 12.78 -16.83 36.82
N SER A 19 11.92 -15.90 36.41
CA SER A 19 11.53 -14.75 37.26
C SER A 19 10.39 -15.09 38.22
N LYS A 20 9.79 -16.28 38.11
CA LYS A 20 8.57 -16.73 38.82
C LYS A 20 7.39 -15.77 38.64
N GLN A 21 7.26 -15.20 37.44
CA GLN A 21 6.21 -14.24 37.12
C GLN A 21 5.22 -14.81 36.11
N ARG A 22 3.95 -14.40 36.26
CA ARG A 22 2.94 -14.56 35.22
C ARG A 22 2.63 -13.20 34.62
N HIS A 23 3.03 -12.99 33.37
CA HIS A 23 2.63 -11.83 32.61
C HIS A 23 1.27 -12.07 31.97
N LYS A 24 0.37 -11.10 32.13
CA LYS A 24 -0.89 -11.02 31.40
C LYS A 24 -0.80 -9.80 30.51
N THR A 25 -0.77 -10.01 29.20
CA THR A 25 -0.75 -8.94 28.21
C THR A 25 -2.06 -8.92 27.45
N ILE A 26 -2.48 -7.74 27.03
CA ILE A 26 -3.66 -7.56 26.19
C ILE A 26 -3.28 -6.87 24.89
N GLU A 27 -3.97 -7.23 23.82
CA GLU A 27 -4.00 -6.46 22.59
C GLU A 27 -5.31 -5.68 22.57
N LEU A 28 -5.21 -4.35 22.49
CA LEU A 28 -6.32 -3.43 22.67
C LEU A 28 -6.36 -2.45 21.50
N ILE A 29 -7.54 -2.31 20.88
CA ILE A 29 -7.78 -1.27 19.88
C ILE A 29 -7.78 0.09 20.60
N ILE A 30 -6.82 0.95 20.29
CA ILE A 30 -6.78 2.33 20.77
C ILE A 30 -7.59 3.27 19.86
N GLU A 31 -7.53 3.04 18.56
CA GLU A 31 -8.23 3.80 17.53
C GLU A 31 -8.58 2.87 16.37
N SER A 32 -9.67 3.17 15.67
CA SER A 32 -10.03 2.53 14.40
C SER A 32 -10.38 3.63 13.42
N THR A 33 -9.53 3.76 12.41
CA THR A 33 -9.71 4.72 11.32
C THR A 33 -9.81 3.94 10.03
N ALA A 34 -10.63 4.42 9.09
CA ALA A 34 -10.67 3.86 7.75
C ALA A 34 -9.25 3.92 7.16
N TRP A 35 -8.72 2.75 6.81
CA TRP A 35 -7.40 2.62 6.21
C TRP A 35 -7.59 1.91 4.87
N GLU A 36 -7.28 2.63 3.80
CA GLU A 36 -7.16 2.02 2.48
C GLU A 36 -5.79 1.36 2.40
N PRO A 37 -5.72 0.03 2.23
CA PRO A 37 -4.43 -0.63 2.06
C PRO A 37 -3.73 -0.04 0.84
N PRO A 38 -2.41 0.21 0.90
CA PRO A 38 -1.67 0.66 -0.27
C PRO A 38 -1.90 -0.35 -1.40
N MET A 39 -2.07 0.17 -2.62
CA MET A 39 -2.28 -0.64 -3.82
C MET A 39 -1.25 -1.78 -3.86
N ASN A 40 -1.66 -2.99 -4.24
CA ASN A 40 -0.72 -4.12 -4.28
C ASN A 40 0.52 -3.72 -5.09
N PRO A 41 1.75 -3.98 -4.62
CA PRO A 41 2.97 -3.58 -5.31
C PRO A 41 3.05 -4.12 -6.75
N GLU A 42 2.44 -5.28 -6.99
CA GLU A 42 2.39 -5.96 -8.28
C GLU A 42 1.26 -5.45 -9.20
N SER A 43 0.37 -4.57 -8.70
CA SER A 43 -0.70 -4.00 -9.50
C SER A 43 -0.14 -3.15 -10.63
N ILE A 44 -0.65 -3.36 -11.84
CA ILE A 44 -0.34 -2.52 -12.99
C ILE A 44 -1.19 -1.26 -12.92
N VAL A 45 -0.54 -0.11 -12.82
CA VAL A 45 -1.16 1.21 -12.83
C VAL A 45 -0.91 1.91 -14.15
N SER A 46 -1.84 2.77 -14.54
CA SER A 46 -1.70 3.60 -15.74
C SER A 46 -1.17 4.98 -15.34
N LEU A 47 -0.13 5.45 -16.03
CA LEU A 47 0.48 6.76 -15.85
C LEU A 47 0.29 7.60 -17.10
N HIS A 48 -0.03 8.87 -16.89
CA HIS A 48 -0.01 9.86 -17.96
C HIS A 48 1.26 10.70 -17.86
N ILE A 49 2.07 10.59 -18.90
CA ILE A 49 3.38 11.25 -19.00
C ILE A 49 3.33 12.12 -20.25
N GLY A 50 3.65 13.41 -20.10
CA GLY A 50 3.62 14.34 -21.20
C GLY A 50 4.55 13.90 -22.33
N THR A 51 4.16 14.19 -23.56
CA THR A 51 4.94 13.83 -24.76
C THR A 51 6.34 14.47 -24.80
N HIS A 52 6.52 15.57 -24.08
CA HIS A 52 7.79 16.31 -23.96
C HIS A 52 8.72 15.75 -22.87
N GLU A 53 8.23 14.88 -21.99
CA GLU A 53 8.96 14.35 -20.82
C GLU A 53 9.74 13.07 -21.18
N ARG A 54 10.63 13.20 -22.18
CA ARG A 54 11.41 12.08 -22.74
C ARG A 54 12.23 11.33 -21.70
N GLU A 55 12.75 12.02 -20.69
CA GLU A 55 13.50 11.39 -19.60
C GLU A 55 12.62 10.45 -18.78
N ILE A 56 11.42 10.89 -18.42
CA ILE A 56 10.47 10.08 -17.65
C ILE A 56 9.98 8.89 -18.48
N GLN A 57 9.69 9.10 -19.76
CA GLN A 57 9.32 8.00 -20.68
C GLN A 57 10.44 6.95 -20.79
N ASN A 58 11.70 7.38 -20.86
CA ASN A 58 12.84 6.48 -20.89
C ASN A 58 12.98 5.72 -19.56
N SER A 59 12.81 6.39 -18.43
CA SER A 59 12.84 5.76 -17.10
C SER A 59 11.74 4.70 -16.95
N VAL A 60 10.50 5.02 -17.36
CA VAL A 60 9.38 4.08 -17.33
C VAL A 60 9.61 2.90 -18.27
N ARG A 61 10.11 3.15 -19.49
CA ARG A 61 10.47 2.08 -20.42
C ARG A 61 11.58 1.18 -19.89
N ASN A 62 12.60 1.74 -19.24
CA ASN A 62 13.69 1.00 -18.62
C ASN A 62 13.22 0.17 -17.41
N ALA A 63 12.24 0.67 -16.67
CA ALA A 63 11.58 -0.05 -15.58
C ALA A 63 10.60 -1.14 -16.04
N GLY A 64 10.51 -1.41 -17.35
CA GLY A 64 9.62 -2.43 -17.91
C GLY A 64 8.21 -1.94 -18.23
N GLY A 65 8.01 -0.63 -18.30
CA GLY A 65 6.73 -0.01 -18.61
C GLY A 65 6.27 -0.29 -20.04
N ILE A 66 4.97 -0.52 -20.19
CA ILE A 66 4.30 -0.85 -21.45
C ILE A 66 3.53 0.36 -21.94
N TRP A 67 3.83 0.83 -23.16
CA TRP A 67 3.05 1.91 -23.77
C TRP A 67 1.74 1.38 -24.38
N LYS A 68 0.60 1.92 -23.95
CA LYS A 68 -0.73 1.61 -24.51
C LYS A 68 -1.18 2.72 -25.45
N TYR A 69 -0.95 2.53 -26.75
CA TYR A 69 -1.29 3.50 -27.79
C TYR A 69 -2.78 3.89 -27.85
N LYS A 70 -3.70 2.98 -27.53
CA LYS A 70 -5.16 3.24 -27.57
C LYS A 70 -5.60 4.29 -26.54
N GLN A 71 -4.96 4.27 -25.38
CA GLN A 71 -5.28 5.14 -24.25
C GLN A 71 -4.25 6.27 -24.10
N GLN A 72 -3.15 6.21 -24.85
CA GLN A 72 -2.00 7.12 -24.73
C GLN A 72 -1.46 7.21 -23.30
N VAL A 73 -1.46 6.06 -22.60
CA VAL A 73 -0.94 5.92 -21.23
C VAL A 73 0.20 4.92 -21.17
N TRP A 74 1.07 5.10 -20.20
CA TRP A 74 2.09 4.13 -19.82
C TRP A 74 1.53 3.22 -18.73
N GLN A 75 1.74 1.91 -18.87
CA GLN A 75 1.41 0.95 -17.82
C GLN A 75 2.68 0.47 -17.15
N LEU A 76 2.73 0.54 -15.83
CA LEU A 76 3.88 0.08 -15.03
C LEU A 76 3.37 -0.50 -13.72
N ARG A 77 4.13 -1.40 -13.10
CA ARG A 77 3.79 -1.89 -11.76
C ARG A 77 3.89 -0.78 -10.73
N TYR A 78 3.01 -0.79 -9.74
CA TYR A 78 2.90 0.23 -8.72
C TYR A 78 4.19 0.38 -7.88
N ASP A 79 4.90 -0.72 -7.62
CA ASP A 79 6.22 -0.68 -6.96
C ASP A 79 7.26 0.13 -7.73
N HIS A 80 7.39 -0.08 -9.03
CA HIS A 80 8.30 0.70 -9.86
C HIS A 80 7.85 2.15 -10.02
N VAL A 81 6.54 2.44 -9.90
CA VAL A 81 6.04 3.82 -9.86
C VAL A 81 6.43 4.52 -8.56
N LEU A 82 6.36 3.81 -7.42
CA LEU A 82 6.85 4.29 -6.13
C LEU A 82 8.36 4.55 -6.17
N GLU A 83 9.14 3.62 -6.72
CA GLU A 83 10.61 3.77 -6.86
C GLU A 83 10.99 4.96 -7.74
N LEU A 84 10.23 5.21 -8.82
CA LEU A 84 10.46 6.33 -9.72
C LEU A 84 9.88 7.65 -9.20
N GLY A 85 9.12 7.64 -8.09
CA GLY A 85 8.46 8.83 -7.55
C GLY A 85 7.39 9.42 -8.48
N LEU A 86 6.73 8.59 -9.30
CA LEU A 86 5.75 9.00 -10.30
C LEU A 86 4.29 8.83 -9.82
N THR A 87 4.07 8.73 -8.51
CA THR A 87 2.76 8.48 -7.90
C THR A 87 1.72 9.55 -8.23
N ASP A 88 2.11 10.83 -8.36
CA ASP A 88 1.22 11.94 -8.71
C ASP A 88 0.69 11.89 -10.16
N ARG A 89 1.22 10.97 -10.97
CA ARG A 89 0.88 10.82 -12.39
C ARG A 89 0.06 9.58 -12.68
N ILE A 90 -0.27 8.81 -11.63
CA ILE A 90 -1.16 7.67 -11.73
C ILE A 90 -2.55 8.20 -12.07
N ILE A 91 -3.07 7.76 -13.21
CA ILE A 91 -4.47 7.92 -13.52
C ILE A 91 -5.16 6.65 -13.04
N ASP A 92 -5.95 6.80 -11.98
CA ASP A 92 -6.95 5.81 -11.64
C ASP A 92 -7.99 5.82 -12.76
N HIS A 93 -8.05 4.73 -13.53
CA HIS A 93 -8.93 4.63 -14.67
C HIS A 93 -10.32 4.19 -14.21
N GLU A 94 -10.93 4.90 -13.25
CA GLU A 94 -12.39 4.89 -13.07
C GLU A 94 -13.03 5.96 -13.99
N CYS A 95 -14.13 5.57 -14.64
CA CYS A 95 -14.96 6.29 -15.63
C CYS A 95 -14.46 6.25 -17.10
N ASN A 96 -15.24 5.85 -18.11
CA ASN A 96 -16.66 5.48 -18.26
C ASN A 96 -16.80 4.64 -19.55
N GLU A 97 -17.67 3.63 -19.54
CA GLU A 97 -18.72 3.40 -20.55
C GLU A 97 -19.69 2.30 -20.07
#